data_AF-A0A8J5QXY1-F1
#
_entry.id   AF-A0A8J5QXY1-F1
#
_cell.length_a   1.000
_cell.length_b   1.000
_cell.length_c   1.000
_cell.angle_alpha   90.00
_cell.angle_beta   90.00
_cell.angle_gamma   90.00
#
_symmetry.space_group_name_H-M   'P 1'
#
loop_
_entity.id
_entity.type
_entity.pdbx_description
1 polymer ?
#
loop_
_entity_poly.entity_id
_entity_poly.type
_entity_poly.pdbx_seq_one_letter_code
_entity_poly.pdbx_strand_id
1 'polypeptide(L)'
;MMKHDFPVLKNDRFLKAARGEEVDKIPVWIMRQAGRYLPEFREFRTKHDFFSICQTPQYACEVTLQPIKRFDLDASIIFSDILVIPQAMGLTVEMRPGVGPVLPEPIATPGDMSRLKKPDVEKDLGYVGEAITLTRHKLEGKVPLIGFTGAPIAFPKGATLNSLERLAKTEAYDVIGIDWTVEPSDARTHLAKTTVQGNMDPCAMYASEEQVYERARKIASQFSKKGYIANLGHGILPDTPIASVEAFIRGVHSS
;
A
#
# COMPACT_ATOMS: atom_id res chain seq x y z
N MET A 1 12.33 25.97 5.57
CA MET A 1 11.63 24.98 4.72
C MET A 1 12.08 25.20 3.29
N MET A 2 12.62 24.19 2.60
CA MET A 2 12.80 24.31 1.16
C MET A 2 11.42 24.54 0.54
N LYS A 3 11.25 25.58 -0.28
CA LYS A 3 10.02 25.78 -1.04
C LYS A 3 9.98 24.68 -2.11
N HIS A 4 9.07 23.74 -1.96
CA HIS A 4 8.80 22.73 -2.99
C HIS A 4 7.73 23.29 -3.92
N ASP A 5 7.83 23.03 -5.23
CA ASP A 5 6.85 23.49 -6.24
C ASP A 5 5.67 22.52 -6.42
N PHE A 6 5.32 21.79 -5.36
CA PHE A 6 4.23 20.81 -5.44
C PHE A 6 2.86 21.48 -5.23
N PRO A 7 1.82 21.00 -5.93
CA PRO A 7 0.45 21.43 -5.67
C PRO A 7 0.06 21.28 -4.19
N VAL A 8 -0.65 22.28 -3.67
CA VAL A 8 -1.15 22.30 -2.28
C VAL A 8 -2.13 21.15 -2.07
N LEU A 9 -1.96 20.43 -0.97
CA LEU A 9 -2.81 19.30 -0.60
C LEU A 9 -4.23 19.77 -0.28
N LYS A 10 -5.23 19.16 -0.92
CA LYS A 10 -6.66 19.47 -0.81
C LYS A 10 -7.36 18.55 0.19
N ASN A 11 -7.00 17.26 0.20
CA ASN A 11 -7.46 16.28 1.18
C ASN A 11 -6.25 15.79 2.00
N ASP A 12 -6.22 16.12 3.28
CA ASP A 12 -5.14 15.75 4.20
C ASP A 12 -5.57 14.75 5.30
N ARG A 13 -6.80 14.22 5.22
CA ARG A 13 -7.36 13.38 6.30
C ARG A 13 -6.55 12.12 6.58
N PHE A 14 -5.96 11.51 5.56
CA PHE A 14 -5.04 10.38 5.74
C PHE A 14 -3.82 10.77 6.60
N LEU A 15 -3.22 11.94 6.36
CA LEU A 15 -2.06 12.40 7.13
C LEU A 15 -2.43 12.80 8.56
N LYS A 16 -3.60 13.41 8.75
CA LYS A 16 -4.15 13.72 10.08
C LYS A 16 -4.39 12.45 10.89
N ALA A 17 -5.09 11.49 10.30
CA ALA A 17 -5.33 10.20 10.94
C ALA A 17 -4.01 9.49 11.26
N ALA A 18 -3.02 9.51 10.36
CA ALA A 18 -1.69 8.94 10.61
C ALA A 18 -1.03 9.52 11.87
N ARG A 19 -1.14 10.84 12.06
CA ARG A 19 -0.64 11.54 13.26
C ARG A 19 -1.52 11.41 14.51
N GLY A 20 -2.58 10.58 14.46
CA GLY A 20 -3.49 10.37 15.57
C GLY A 20 -4.45 11.54 15.83
N GLU A 21 -4.58 12.46 14.88
CA GLU A 21 -5.56 13.55 14.93
C GLU A 21 -6.97 13.03 14.64
N GLU A 22 -7.98 13.79 15.08
CA GLU A 22 -9.37 13.53 14.74
C GLU A 22 -9.67 14.00 13.30
N VAL A 23 -10.47 13.23 12.57
CA VAL A 23 -10.84 13.51 11.18
C VAL A 23 -12.35 13.58 10.99
N ASP A 24 -12.79 14.26 9.93
CA ASP A 24 -14.18 14.38 9.52
C ASP A 24 -14.80 13.02 9.13
N LYS A 25 -13.97 12.19 8.49
CA LYS A 25 -14.32 10.89 7.94
C LYS A 25 -13.11 9.96 8.03
N ILE A 26 -13.35 8.66 8.31
CA ILE A 26 -12.27 7.66 8.34
C ILE A 26 -11.61 7.57 6.94
N PRO A 27 -10.29 7.84 6.82
CA PRO A 27 -9.60 7.68 5.55
C PRO A 27 -9.55 6.21 5.12
N VAL A 28 -9.72 5.97 3.82
CA VAL A 28 -9.55 4.65 3.22
C VAL A 28 -8.58 4.66 2.04
N TRP A 29 -7.70 3.68 2.00
CA TRP A 29 -6.93 3.32 0.80
C TRP A 29 -6.79 1.80 0.75
N ILE A 30 -6.35 1.25 -0.39
CA ILE A 30 -6.31 -0.21 -0.57
C ILE A 30 -4.91 -0.64 -0.99
N MET A 31 -4.32 -1.58 -0.25
CA MET A 31 -3.07 -2.22 -0.67
C MET A 31 -3.25 -2.88 -2.04
N ARG A 32 -2.34 -2.60 -2.98
CA ARG A 32 -2.43 -3.00 -4.40
C ARG A 32 -3.62 -2.37 -5.15
N GLN A 33 -4.10 -1.19 -4.73
CA GLN A 33 -5.16 -0.45 -5.43
C GLN A 33 -4.86 -0.24 -6.93
N ALA A 34 -3.60 -0.03 -7.31
CA ALA A 34 -3.16 -0.12 -8.69
C ALA A 34 -2.77 -1.57 -8.99
N GLY A 35 -3.67 -2.34 -9.61
CA GLY A 35 -3.47 -3.77 -9.73
C GLY A 35 -4.41 -4.48 -10.69
N ARG A 36 -4.18 -5.79 -10.84
CA ARG A 36 -4.79 -6.66 -11.86
C ARG A 36 -6.31 -6.77 -11.82
N TYR A 37 -6.97 -6.36 -10.74
CA TYR A 37 -8.43 -6.32 -10.67
C TYR A 37 -9.03 -5.23 -11.59
N LEU A 38 -8.27 -4.17 -11.86
CA LEU A 38 -8.65 -3.10 -12.78
C LEU A 38 -8.48 -3.54 -14.25
N PRO A 39 -9.54 -3.44 -15.08
CA PRO A 39 -9.44 -3.68 -16.53
C PRO A 39 -8.37 -2.81 -17.20
N GLU A 40 -8.33 -1.51 -16.87
CA GLU A 40 -7.37 -0.54 -17.41
C GLU A 40 -5.91 -0.89 -17.03
N PHE A 41 -5.67 -1.44 -15.85
CA PHE A 41 -4.35 -1.92 -15.46
C PHE A 41 -3.94 -3.14 -16.28
N ARG A 42 -4.86 -4.09 -16.49
CA ARG A 42 -4.61 -5.28 -17.31
C ARG A 42 -4.30 -4.90 -18.75
N GLU A 43 -5.07 -3.97 -19.33
CA GLU A 43 -4.81 -3.46 -20.68
C GLU A 43 -3.44 -2.78 -20.77
N PHE A 44 -3.05 -2.01 -19.76
CA PHE A 44 -1.73 -1.39 -19.73
C PHE A 44 -0.61 -2.43 -19.65
N ARG A 45 -0.81 -3.51 -18.88
CA ARG A 45 0.13 -4.62 -18.72
C ARG A 45 0.30 -5.51 -19.95
N THR A 46 -0.62 -5.50 -20.93
CA THR A 46 -0.41 -6.25 -22.19
C THR A 46 0.60 -5.55 -23.11
N LYS A 47 0.79 -4.23 -22.93
CA LYS A 47 1.66 -3.40 -23.76
C LYS A 47 3.07 -3.22 -23.16
N HIS A 48 3.23 -3.45 -21.85
CA HIS A 48 4.46 -3.19 -21.12
C HIS A 48 4.77 -4.30 -20.12
N ASP A 49 6.03 -4.79 -20.10
CA ASP A 49 6.50 -5.72 -19.09
C ASP A 49 6.59 -5.06 -17.69
N PHE A 50 6.72 -5.88 -16.64
CA PHE A 50 6.48 -5.40 -15.27
C PHE A 50 7.55 -4.41 -14.82
N PHE A 51 8.82 -4.74 -15.06
CA PHE A 51 9.91 -3.87 -14.66
C PHE A 51 10.00 -2.63 -15.55
N SER A 52 9.62 -2.71 -16.83
CA SER A 52 9.46 -1.52 -17.68
C SER A 52 8.46 -0.53 -17.09
N ILE A 53 7.32 -0.98 -16.55
CA ILE A 53 6.35 -0.10 -15.87
C ILE A 53 6.97 0.53 -14.62
N CYS A 54 7.67 -0.26 -13.79
CA CYS A 54 8.32 0.26 -12.58
C CYS A 54 9.46 1.25 -12.88
N GLN A 55 10.22 1.01 -13.94
CA GLN A 55 11.44 1.76 -14.29
C GLN A 55 11.18 2.95 -15.22
N THR A 56 9.95 3.11 -15.73
CA THR A 56 9.56 4.26 -16.54
C THR A 56 8.65 5.18 -15.73
N PRO A 57 9.11 6.38 -15.31
CA PRO A 57 8.35 7.27 -14.43
C PRO A 57 6.92 7.59 -14.91
N GLN A 58 6.75 7.78 -16.21
CA GLN A 58 5.46 8.09 -16.83
C GLN A 58 4.48 6.91 -16.73
N TYR A 59 4.99 5.68 -16.85
CA TYR A 59 4.18 4.46 -16.76
C TYR A 59 3.78 4.18 -15.32
N ALA A 60 4.73 4.25 -14.38
CA ALA A 60 4.46 4.15 -12.95
C ALA A 60 3.44 5.21 -12.50
N CYS A 61 3.58 6.45 -12.98
CA CYS A 61 2.62 7.52 -12.72
C CYS A 61 1.22 7.19 -13.25
N GLU A 62 1.10 6.78 -14.51
CA GLU A 62 -0.20 6.48 -15.12
C GLU A 62 -0.95 5.39 -14.34
N VAL A 63 -0.29 4.27 -14.03
CA VAL A 63 -0.94 3.18 -13.28
C VAL A 63 -1.25 3.57 -11.83
N THR A 64 -0.43 4.44 -11.21
CA THR A 64 -0.69 4.96 -9.85
C THR A 64 -1.97 5.81 -9.80
N LEU A 65 -2.27 6.53 -10.88
CA LEU A 65 -3.43 7.41 -10.96
C LEU A 65 -4.73 6.67 -11.28
N GLN A 66 -4.68 5.49 -11.92
CA GLN A 66 -5.89 4.72 -12.31
C GLN A 66 -6.91 4.55 -11.17
N PRO A 67 -6.53 4.12 -9.96
CA PRO A 67 -7.50 3.92 -8.86
C PRO A 67 -8.05 5.25 -8.35
N ILE A 68 -7.24 6.32 -8.36
CA ILE A 68 -7.64 7.66 -7.92
C ILE A 68 -8.60 8.34 -8.90
N LYS A 69 -8.52 7.96 -10.19
CA LYS A 69 -9.48 8.38 -11.23
C LYS A 69 -10.83 7.66 -11.05
N ARG A 70 -10.83 6.40 -10.59
CA ARG A 70 -12.02 5.55 -10.48
C ARG A 70 -12.75 5.66 -9.13
N PHE A 71 -12.01 5.78 -8.04
CA PHE A 71 -12.55 5.63 -6.69
C PHE A 71 -12.27 6.87 -5.81
N ASP A 72 -13.13 7.09 -4.82
CA ASP A 72 -12.95 8.12 -3.79
C ASP A 72 -12.02 7.63 -2.66
N LEU A 73 -10.78 7.34 -3.02
CA LEU A 73 -9.73 6.93 -2.07
C LEU A 73 -9.09 8.15 -1.42
N ASP A 74 -8.63 8.01 -0.18
CA ASP A 74 -8.04 9.09 0.64
C ASP A 74 -6.51 9.16 0.57
N ALA A 75 -5.88 8.19 -0.10
CA ALA A 75 -4.46 8.19 -0.40
C ALA A 75 -4.15 7.48 -1.71
N SER A 76 -3.09 7.92 -2.37
CA SER A 76 -2.45 7.21 -3.47
C SER A 76 -1.16 6.56 -2.98
N ILE A 77 -0.78 5.42 -3.55
CA ILE A 77 0.52 4.77 -3.30
C ILE A 77 1.26 4.62 -4.62
N ILE A 78 2.52 5.02 -4.66
CA ILE A 78 3.33 4.93 -5.88
C ILE A 78 3.37 3.49 -6.36
N PHE A 79 3.19 3.28 -7.67
CA PHE A 79 3.43 1.98 -8.27
C PHE A 79 4.93 1.76 -8.43
N SER A 80 5.43 0.76 -7.73
CA SER A 80 6.80 0.25 -7.81
C SER A 80 6.76 -1.21 -7.33
N ASP A 81 7.91 -1.82 -7.09
CA ASP A 81 8.01 -3.15 -6.51
C ASP A 81 9.06 -3.19 -5.40
N ILE A 82 8.85 -4.01 -4.37
CA ILE A 82 9.85 -4.16 -3.29
C ILE A 82 11.16 -4.78 -3.78
N LEU A 83 11.12 -5.54 -4.90
CA LEU A 83 12.28 -6.23 -5.46
C LEU A 83 13.20 -5.31 -6.30
N VAL A 84 12.83 -4.03 -6.48
CA VAL A 84 13.75 -3.05 -7.07
C VAL A 84 15.00 -2.86 -6.22
N ILE A 85 14.92 -3.10 -4.90
CA ILE A 85 16.08 -3.03 -4.00
C ILE A 85 17.05 -4.19 -4.29
N PRO A 86 16.65 -5.48 -4.26
CA PRO A 86 17.46 -6.58 -4.77
C PRO A 86 18.08 -6.35 -6.15
N GLN A 87 17.33 -5.81 -7.12
CA GLN A 87 17.88 -5.45 -8.44
C GLN A 87 18.97 -4.38 -8.35
N ALA A 88 18.71 -3.31 -7.60
CA ALA A 88 19.69 -2.26 -7.35
C ALA A 88 20.91 -2.79 -6.58
N MET A 89 20.76 -3.84 -5.77
CA MET A 89 21.86 -4.55 -5.11
C MET A 89 22.59 -5.55 -6.02
N GLY A 90 22.23 -5.63 -7.31
CA GLY A 90 22.93 -6.45 -8.31
C GLY A 90 22.36 -7.84 -8.54
N LEU A 91 21.20 -8.18 -7.94
CA LEU A 91 20.54 -9.46 -8.18
C LEU A 91 19.65 -9.41 -9.42
N THR A 92 19.68 -10.48 -10.23
CA THR A 92 18.71 -10.67 -11.31
C THR A 92 17.36 -11.04 -10.71
N VAL A 93 16.32 -10.30 -11.08
CA VAL A 93 14.92 -10.58 -10.72
C VAL A 93 14.10 -10.65 -12.00
N GLU A 94 13.44 -11.78 -12.21
CA GLU A 94 12.60 -12.05 -13.37
C GLU A 94 11.13 -12.08 -12.95
N MET A 95 10.25 -11.46 -13.74
CA MET A 95 8.81 -11.62 -13.57
C MET A 95 8.29 -12.70 -14.52
N ARG A 96 8.09 -13.93 -14.02
CA ARG A 96 7.66 -15.07 -14.84
C ARG A 96 6.13 -15.15 -14.91
N PRO A 97 5.53 -15.26 -16.11
CA PRO A 97 4.07 -15.39 -16.26
C PRO A 97 3.50 -16.54 -15.43
N GLY A 98 2.43 -16.28 -14.67
CA GLY A 98 1.75 -17.28 -13.83
C GLY A 98 2.50 -17.70 -12.55
N VAL A 99 3.79 -17.40 -12.42
CA VAL A 99 4.61 -17.76 -11.25
C VAL A 99 4.85 -16.55 -10.34
N GLY A 100 5.10 -15.37 -10.93
CA GLY A 100 5.48 -14.17 -10.20
C GLY A 100 7.00 -13.93 -10.22
N PRO A 101 7.53 -13.20 -9.22
CA PRO A 101 8.95 -12.87 -9.19
C PRO A 101 9.81 -14.09 -8.88
N VAL A 102 10.90 -14.26 -9.62
CA VAL A 102 11.89 -15.33 -9.43
C VAL A 102 13.28 -14.71 -9.39
N LEU A 103 14.09 -15.16 -8.44
CA LEU A 103 15.53 -14.91 -8.42
C LEU A 103 16.20 -16.18 -8.94
N PRO A 104 16.74 -16.20 -10.18
CA PRO A 104 17.33 -17.40 -10.76
C PRO A 104 18.52 -17.93 -9.94
N GLU A 105 19.28 -17.02 -9.34
CA GLU A 105 20.48 -17.30 -8.54
C GLU A 105 20.32 -16.69 -7.12
N PRO A 106 19.50 -17.30 -6.25
CA PRO A 106 19.25 -16.77 -4.91
C PRO A 106 20.52 -16.76 -4.04
N ILE A 107 20.55 -15.91 -3.02
CA ILE A 107 21.58 -15.95 -1.96
C ILE A 107 21.30 -17.19 -1.10
N ALA A 108 22.14 -18.22 -1.19
CA ALA A 108 21.94 -19.49 -0.46
C ALA A 108 23.05 -19.74 0.58
N THR A 109 24.24 -19.17 0.35
CA THR A 109 25.42 -19.32 1.21
C THR A 109 26.03 -17.97 1.56
N PRO A 110 26.81 -17.86 2.64
CA PRO A 110 27.53 -16.62 2.96
C PRO A 110 28.46 -16.13 1.82
N GLY A 111 28.98 -17.02 0.98
CA GLY A 111 29.84 -16.65 -0.16
C GLY A 111 29.10 -15.88 -1.25
N ASP A 112 27.80 -16.11 -1.41
CA ASP A 112 26.97 -15.43 -2.41
C ASP A 112 26.85 -13.92 -2.15
N MET A 113 27.08 -13.48 -0.91
CA MET A 113 27.07 -12.07 -0.52
C MET A 113 28.06 -11.22 -1.31
N SER A 114 29.13 -11.83 -1.84
CA SER A 114 30.11 -11.16 -2.70
C SER A 114 29.53 -10.64 -4.02
N ARG A 115 28.37 -11.17 -4.45
CA ARG A 115 27.64 -10.70 -5.65
C ARG A 115 26.84 -9.43 -5.39
N LEU A 116 26.59 -9.07 -4.12
CA LEU A 116 25.81 -7.90 -3.77
C LEU A 116 26.65 -6.63 -3.87
N LYS A 117 26.09 -5.59 -4.49
CA LYS A 117 26.63 -4.23 -4.48
C LYS A 117 25.84 -3.34 -3.54
N LYS A 118 26.51 -2.36 -2.95
CA LYS A 118 25.84 -1.24 -2.27
C LYS A 118 25.30 -0.29 -3.35
N PRO A 119 23.98 -0.14 -3.50
CA PRO A 119 23.42 0.74 -4.52
C PRO A 119 23.69 2.21 -4.20
N ASP A 120 23.83 3.01 -5.25
CA ASP A 120 23.70 4.46 -5.19
C ASP A 120 22.23 4.79 -5.45
N VAL A 121 21.53 5.37 -4.48
CA VAL A 121 20.07 5.57 -4.56
C VAL A 121 19.68 6.49 -5.70
N GLU A 122 20.41 7.58 -5.92
CA GLU A 122 20.09 8.56 -6.97
C GLU A 122 20.33 7.96 -8.35
N LYS A 123 21.38 7.14 -8.50
CA LYS A 123 21.73 6.53 -9.78
C LYS A 123 20.93 5.26 -10.09
N ASP A 124 20.88 4.31 -9.15
CA ASP A 124 20.30 2.98 -9.35
C ASP A 124 18.78 2.97 -9.15
N LEU A 125 18.22 3.94 -8.41
CA LEU A 125 16.78 4.06 -8.11
C LEU A 125 16.21 5.45 -8.44
N GLY A 126 16.94 6.31 -9.17
CA GLY A 126 16.51 7.65 -9.54
C GLY A 126 15.16 7.68 -10.27
N TYR A 127 14.87 6.66 -11.09
CA TYR A 127 13.57 6.50 -11.75
C TYR A 127 12.39 6.42 -10.77
N VAL A 128 12.60 5.89 -9.55
CA VAL A 128 11.57 5.87 -8.49
C VAL A 128 11.33 7.29 -7.97
N GLY A 129 12.39 8.06 -7.75
CA GLY A 129 12.31 9.46 -7.34
C GLY A 129 11.61 10.34 -8.39
N GLU A 130 11.92 10.12 -9.66
CA GLU A 130 11.26 10.77 -10.80
C GLU A 130 9.77 10.38 -10.87
N ALA A 131 9.43 9.11 -10.70
CA ALA A 131 8.05 8.63 -10.68
C ALA A 131 7.24 9.25 -9.53
N ILE A 132 7.82 9.32 -8.33
CA ILE A 132 7.20 9.96 -7.16
C ILE A 132 6.97 11.44 -7.43
N THR A 133 7.98 12.15 -7.95
CA THR A 133 7.89 13.59 -8.26
C THR A 133 6.79 13.85 -9.29
N LEU A 134 6.81 13.13 -10.41
CA LEU A 134 5.82 13.26 -11.47
C LEU A 134 4.41 12.96 -10.94
N THR A 135 4.25 11.86 -10.20
CA THR A 135 2.94 11.48 -9.63
C THR A 135 2.44 12.51 -8.64
N ARG A 136 3.31 13.08 -7.80
CA ARG A 136 2.93 14.13 -6.85
C ARG A 136 2.41 15.39 -7.56
N HIS A 137 3.01 15.79 -8.68
CA HIS A 137 2.47 16.87 -9.52
C HIS A 137 1.13 16.48 -10.16
N LYS A 138 1.04 15.28 -10.74
CA LYS A 138 -0.18 14.81 -11.46
C LYS A 138 -1.36 14.48 -10.56
N LEU A 139 -1.13 14.24 -9.26
CA LEU A 139 -2.20 14.17 -8.27
C LEU A 139 -2.84 15.53 -8.01
N GLU A 140 -2.19 16.64 -8.37
CA GLU A 140 -2.72 18.01 -8.22
C GLU A 140 -3.23 18.31 -6.80
N GLY A 141 -2.56 17.71 -5.81
CA GLY A 141 -2.90 17.83 -4.40
C GLY A 141 -4.19 17.12 -4.00
N LYS A 142 -4.83 16.31 -4.87
CA LYS A 142 -6.11 15.65 -4.58
C LYS A 142 -6.05 14.81 -3.31
N VAL A 143 -5.00 14.01 -3.14
CA VAL A 143 -4.73 13.16 -1.97
C VAL A 143 -3.23 13.03 -1.72
N PRO A 144 -2.79 12.59 -0.52
CA PRO A 144 -1.39 12.30 -0.24
C PRO A 144 -0.86 11.15 -1.12
N LEU A 145 0.44 11.15 -1.38
CA LEU A 145 1.15 10.07 -2.08
C LEU A 145 2.04 9.32 -1.08
N ILE A 146 1.81 8.02 -0.95
CA ILE A 146 2.56 7.09 -0.13
C ILE A 146 3.74 6.54 -0.96
N GLY A 147 4.96 6.71 -0.46
CA GLY A 147 6.12 5.92 -0.88
C GLY A 147 6.23 4.64 -0.05
N PHE A 148 6.93 3.62 -0.53
CA PHE A 148 7.11 2.38 0.23
C PHE A 148 8.44 1.69 -0.09
N THR A 149 8.84 0.81 0.82
CA THR A 149 9.95 -0.14 0.63
C THR A 149 9.64 -1.43 1.39
N GLY A 150 10.29 -2.53 1.00
CA GLY A 150 10.18 -3.80 1.71
C GLY A 150 11.09 -3.82 2.94
N ALA A 151 10.55 -4.21 4.09
CA ALA A 151 11.38 -4.61 5.23
C ALA A 151 12.07 -5.96 4.92
N PRO A 152 13.14 -6.33 5.64
CA PRO A 152 13.53 -7.74 5.75
C PRO A 152 12.34 -8.53 6.32
N ILE A 153 11.70 -9.36 5.50
CA ILE A 153 10.44 -10.04 5.84
C ILE A 153 10.71 -11.51 6.18
N ALA A 154 10.16 -11.95 7.30
CA ALA A 154 9.77 -13.33 7.54
C ALA A 154 8.23 -13.40 7.52
N PHE A 155 7.64 -14.49 7.04
CA PHE A 155 6.17 -14.69 7.01
C PHE A 155 5.67 -15.67 8.10
N PRO A 156 5.85 -15.39 9.40
CA PRO A 156 5.25 -16.21 10.44
C PRO A 156 3.74 -15.92 10.51
N LYS A 157 2.93 -16.91 10.15
CA LYS A 157 1.46 -16.85 10.28
C LYS A 157 1.06 -16.56 11.73
N GLY A 158 0.19 -15.57 11.95
CA GLY A 158 -0.33 -15.21 13.28
C GLY A 158 0.65 -14.45 14.17
N ALA A 159 1.79 -13.98 13.64
CA ALA A 159 2.75 -13.22 14.43
C ALA A 159 2.30 -11.78 14.73
N THR A 160 1.38 -11.23 13.94
CA THR A 160 0.98 -9.83 14.02
C THR A 160 0.53 -9.47 15.42
N LEU A 161 -0.44 -10.18 16.01
CA LEU A 161 -0.93 -9.94 17.37
C LEU A 161 0.22 -9.97 18.41
N ASN A 162 1.06 -11.01 18.36
CA ASN A 162 2.18 -11.20 19.29
C ASN A 162 3.27 -10.13 19.15
N SER A 163 3.29 -9.39 18.04
CA SER A 163 4.28 -8.36 17.76
C SER A 163 3.78 -6.93 18.03
N LEU A 164 2.47 -6.71 18.20
CA LEU A 164 1.90 -5.36 18.31
C LEU A 164 2.50 -4.55 19.45
N GLU A 165 2.59 -5.13 20.64
CA GLU A 165 3.15 -4.43 21.81
C GLU A 165 4.63 -4.08 21.59
N ARG A 166 5.39 -4.98 20.94
CA ARG A 166 6.80 -4.74 20.60
C ARG A 166 6.94 -3.64 19.56
N LEU A 167 6.13 -3.66 18.52
CA LEU A 167 6.12 -2.65 17.46
C LEU A 167 5.74 -1.28 18.04
N ALA A 168 4.70 -1.21 18.88
CA ALA A 168 4.28 0.02 19.55
C ALA A 168 5.41 0.64 20.38
N LYS A 169 6.14 -0.19 21.15
CA LYS A 169 7.28 0.25 21.97
C LYS A 169 8.46 0.79 21.17
N THR A 170 8.57 0.48 19.88
CA THR A 170 9.64 1.07 19.07
C THR A 170 9.45 2.56 18.87
N GLU A 171 8.20 3.04 18.90
CA GLU A 171 7.80 4.43 18.58
C GLU A 171 8.38 4.93 17.23
N ALA A 172 8.85 4.01 16.38
CA ALA A 172 9.51 4.31 15.12
C ALA A 172 8.52 4.56 13.97
N TYR A 173 7.25 4.24 14.19
CA TYR A 173 6.18 4.33 13.19
C TYR A 173 4.96 5.02 13.77
N ASP A 174 4.45 6.03 13.06
CA ASP A 174 3.20 6.73 13.41
C ASP A 174 1.96 5.82 13.27
N VAL A 175 2.05 4.84 12.35
CA VAL A 175 0.96 3.93 11.98
C VAL A 175 1.43 2.49 12.02
N ILE A 176 0.66 1.60 12.64
CA ILE A 176 0.89 0.16 12.62
C ILE A 176 -0.24 -0.52 11.84
N GLY A 177 0.13 -1.20 10.76
CA GLY A 177 -0.78 -2.03 9.97
C GLY A 177 -1.04 -3.37 10.63
N ILE A 178 -2.29 -3.84 10.58
CA ILE A 178 -2.72 -5.14 11.08
C ILE A 178 -3.40 -5.95 9.98
N ASP A 179 -3.24 -7.27 10.02
CA ASP A 179 -3.94 -8.19 9.14
C ASP A 179 -5.34 -8.56 9.69
N TRP A 180 -6.10 -9.32 8.91
CA TRP A 180 -7.50 -9.65 9.18
C TRP A 180 -7.70 -10.68 10.31
N THR A 181 -6.61 -11.25 10.86
CA THR A 181 -6.68 -12.18 11.98
C THR A 181 -6.65 -11.48 13.35
N VAL A 182 -6.40 -10.17 13.37
CA VAL A 182 -6.38 -9.36 14.59
C VAL A 182 -7.74 -8.70 14.78
N GLU A 183 -8.40 -8.94 15.91
CA GLU A 183 -9.64 -8.23 16.23
C GLU A 183 -9.37 -6.74 16.54
N PRO A 184 -10.23 -5.81 16.09
CA PRO A 184 -10.07 -4.38 16.38
C PRO A 184 -9.90 -4.03 17.87
N SER A 185 -10.56 -4.77 18.77
CA SER A 185 -10.41 -4.61 20.22
C SER A 185 -9.01 -4.95 20.71
N ASP A 186 -8.40 -6.01 20.16
CA ASP A 186 -7.06 -6.43 20.54
C ASP A 186 -6.03 -5.44 20.02
N ALA A 187 -6.20 -4.98 18.76
CA ALA A 187 -5.39 -3.91 18.21
C ALA A 187 -5.44 -2.65 19.07
N ARG A 188 -6.62 -2.24 19.54
CA ARG A 188 -6.76 -1.07 20.42
C ARG A 188 -6.12 -1.26 21.80
N THR A 189 -6.20 -2.47 22.34
CA THR A 189 -5.56 -2.81 23.62
C THR A 189 -4.04 -2.67 23.53
N HIS A 190 -3.42 -3.16 22.45
CA HIS A 190 -1.97 -3.14 22.29
C HIS A 190 -1.42 -1.84 21.67
N LEU A 191 -2.24 -1.11 20.92
CA LEU A 191 -1.83 0.08 20.14
C LEU A 191 -2.57 1.34 20.59
N ALA A 192 -2.85 1.49 21.89
CA ALA A 192 -3.72 2.55 22.43
C ALA A 192 -3.34 3.99 22.03
N LYS A 193 -2.05 4.25 21.76
CA LYS A 193 -1.51 5.57 21.36
C LYS A 193 -1.15 5.67 19.88
N THR A 194 -1.14 4.56 19.15
CA THR A 194 -0.65 4.49 17.77
C THR A 194 -1.82 4.36 16.81
N THR A 195 -1.74 5.03 15.67
CA THR A 195 -2.75 4.89 14.62
C THR A 195 -2.73 3.46 14.09
N VAL A 196 -3.92 2.87 13.94
CA VAL A 196 -4.07 1.51 13.38
C VAL A 196 -4.48 1.61 11.92
N GLN A 197 -3.89 0.77 11.07
CA GLN A 197 -4.29 0.61 9.67
C GLN A 197 -4.74 -0.82 9.37
N GLY A 198 -5.84 -0.99 8.64
CA GLY A 198 -6.36 -2.30 8.25
C GLY A 198 -7.88 -2.35 8.37
N ASN A 199 -8.50 -3.51 8.52
CA ASN A 199 -7.89 -4.83 8.42
C ASN A 199 -8.77 -5.86 7.72
N MET A 200 -9.73 -5.42 6.91
CA MET A 200 -10.71 -6.32 6.30
C MET A 200 -10.04 -7.40 5.44
N ASP A 201 -10.47 -8.66 5.61
CA ASP A 201 -9.98 -9.78 4.80
C ASP A 201 -10.21 -9.51 3.30
N PRO A 202 -9.16 -9.54 2.45
CA PRO A 202 -9.32 -9.37 1.01
C PRO A 202 -10.30 -10.38 0.39
N CYS A 203 -10.38 -11.61 0.92
CA CYS A 203 -11.33 -12.62 0.43
C CYS A 203 -12.78 -12.25 0.74
N ALA A 204 -13.04 -11.42 1.74
CA ALA A 204 -14.38 -10.91 2.02
C ALA A 204 -14.94 -10.09 0.85
N MET A 205 -14.08 -9.58 -0.05
CA MET A 205 -14.47 -8.81 -1.22
C MET A 205 -15.19 -9.64 -2.30
N TYR A 206 -15.21 -10.97 -2.21
CA TYR A 206 -16.01 -11.82 -3.09
C TYR A 206 -17.45 -12.05 -2.61
N ALA A 207 -17.80 -11.54 -1.43
CA ALA A 207 -19.17 -11.54 -0.95
C ALA A 207 -20.06 -10.60 -1.80
N SER A 208 -21.37 -10.59 -1.56
CA SER A 208 -22.25 -9.62 -2.22
C SER A 208 -21.87 -8.18 -1.83
N GLU A 209 -22.17 -7.20 -2.67
CA GLU A 209 -21.88 -5.79 -2.38
C GLU A 209 -22.44 -5.33 -1.03
N GLU A 210 -23.65 -5.78 -0.68
CA GLU A 210 -24.29 -5.50 0.61
C GLU A 210 -23.47 -6.09 1.77
N GLN A 211 -23.00 -7.33 1.64
CA GLN A 211 -22.17 -7.97 2.66
C GLN A 211 -20.81 -7.30 2.79
N VAL A 212 -20.19 -6.87 1.68
CA VAL A 212 -18.93 -6.12 1.69
C VAL A 212 -19.11 -4.78 2.39
N TYR A 213 -20.16 -4.04 2.02
CA TYR A 213 -20.51 -2.76 2.63
C TYR A 213 -20.71 -2.89 4.14
N GLU A 214 -21.55 -3.84 4.58
CA GLU A 214 -21.85 -4.03 6.00
C GLU A 214 -20.62 -4.47 6.81
N ARG A 215 -19.76 -5.32 6.23
CA ARG A 215 -18.50 -5.72 6.88
C ARG A 215 -17.56 -4.54 7.03
N ALA A 216 -17.37 -3.74 5.97
CA ALA A 216 -16.52 -2.56 6.00
C ALA A 216 -17.00 -1.54 7.04
N ARG A 217 -18.30 -1.25 7.04
CA ARG A 217 -18.97 -0.37 8.01
C ARG A 217 -18.80 -0.89 9.45
N LYS A 218 -19.01 -2.19 9.67
CA LYS A 218 -18.87 -2.82 10.99
C LYS A 218 -17.43 -2.73 11.53
N ILE A 219 -16.43 -2.99 10.69
CA ILE A 219 -15.02 -2.86 11.11
C ILE A 219 -14.72 -1.39 11.42
N ALA A 220 -15.13 -0.47 10.54
CA ALA A 220 -14.90 0.97 10.73
C ALA A 220 -15.54 1.50 12.03
N SER A 221 -16.74 1.03 12.39
CA SER A 221 -17.44 1.46 13.61
C SER A 221 -16.88 0.86 14.91
N GLN A 222 -16.09 -0.22 14.83
CA GLN A 222 -15.32 -0.73 15.97
C GLN A 222 -14.08 0.12 16.27
N PHE A 223 -13.67 0.92 15.29
CA PHE A 223 -12.68 1.97 15.46
C PHE A 223 -13.35 3.34 15.61
N SER A 224 -12.56 4.40 15.75
CA SER A 224 -13.06 5.77 15.89
C SER A 224 -12.50 6.64 14.78
N LYS A 225 -13.04 7.84 14.59
CA LYS A 225 -12.50 8.89 13.70
C LYS A 225 -11.15 9.47 14.19
N LYS A 226 -10.54 8.86 15.20
CA LYS A 226 -9.21 9.17 15.70
C LYS A 226 -8.35 7.91 15.72
N GLY A 227 -7.14 8.01 15.16
CA GLY A 227 -6.16 6.92 15.20
C GLY A 227 -6.56 5.67 14.40
N TYR A 228 -7.29 5.83 13.30
CA TYR A 228 -7.64 4.73 12.40
C TYR A 228 -7.58 5.13 10.92
N ILE A 229 -7.03 4.24 10.10
CA ILE A 229 -7.02 4.32 8.64
C ILE A 229 -7.54 2.99 8.12
N ALA A 230 -8.68 3.01 7.41
CA ALA A 230 -9.23 1.80 6.85
C ALA A 230 -8.38 1.30 5.67
N ASN A 231 -8.16 -0.01 5.65
CA ASN A 231 -7.54 -0.72 4.55
C ASN A 231 -8.01 -2.19 4.59
N LEU A 232 -7.62 -2.96 3.59
CA LEU A 232 -7.64 -4.41 3.71
C LEU A 232 -6.51 -4.89 4.63
N GLY A 233 -6.60 -6.10 5.16
CA GLY A 233 -5.55 -6.75 5.93
C GLY A 233 -4.38 -7.27 5.07
N HIS A 234 -4.54 -7.26 3.75
CA HIS A 234 -3.48 -7.56 2.77
C HIS A 234 -3.85 -6.94 1.40
N GLY A 235 -2.97 -7.08 0.41
CA GLY A 235 -3.26 -6.62 -0.95
C GLY A 235 -4.50 -7.25 -1.57
N ILE A 236 -5.30 -6.44 -2.29
CA ILE A 236 -6.46 -6.88 -3.06
C ILE A 236 -6.09 -7.95 -4.10
N LEU A 237 -7.04 -8.86 -4.37
CA LEU A 237 -6.84 -10.02 -5.25
C LEU A 237 -7.13 -9.68 -6.72
N PRO A 238 -6.50 -10.37 -7.70
CA PRO A 238 -6.57 -10.01 -9.13
C PRO A 238 -7.95 -10.06 -9.78
N ASP A 239 -8.87 -10.81 -9.20
CA ASP A 239 -10.22 -11.10 -9.69
C ASP A 239 -11.31 -10.51 -8.78
N THR A 240 -10.92 -9.66 -7.82
CA THR A 240 -11.89 -8.93 -6.98
C THR A 240 -12.84 -8.08 -7.84
N PRO A 241 -14.17 -8.19 -7.68
CA PRO A 241 -15.12 -7.37 -8.42
C PRO A 241 -14.97 -5.87 -8.13
N ILE A 242 -15.10 -5.02 -9.16
CA ILE A 242 -15.06 -3.56 -9.00
C ILE A 242 -16.14 -3.07 -8.03
N ALA A 243 -17.35 -3.60 -8.15
CA ALA A 243 -18.48 -3.20 -7.32
C ALA A 243 -18.23 -3.49 -5.82
N SER A 244 -17.47 -4.55 -5.51
CA SER A 244 -17.03 -4.83 -4.13
C SER A 244 -16.07 -3.75 -3.61
N VAL A 245 -15.17 -3.23 -4.46
CA VAL A 245 -14.27 -2.12 -4.08
C VAL A 245 -15.06 -0.85 -3.78
N GLU A 246 -16.06 -0.55 -4.60
CA GLU A 246 -16.97 0.58 -4.38
C GLU A 246 -17.78 0.40 -3.09
N ALA A 247 -18.32 -0.80 -2.86
CA ALA A 247 -19.05 -1.14 -1.64
C ALA A 247 -18.19 -1.01 -0.38
N PHE A 248 -16.92 -1.45 -0.42
CA PHE A 248 -15.97 -1.31 0.69
C PHE A 248 -15.73 0.16 1.04
N ILE A 249 -15.42 0.99 0.04
CA ILE A 249 -15.15 2.43 0.24
C ILE A 249 -16.39 3.12 0.81
N ARG A 250 -17.58 2.87 0.23
CA ARG A 250 -18.84 3.43 0.74
C ARG A 250 -19.11 2.99 2.19
N GLY A 251 -18.85 1.72 2.52
CA GLY A 251 -19.04 1.19 3.86
C GLY A 251 -18.17 1.91 4.89
N VAL A 252 -16.89 2.11 4.60
CA VAL A 252 -15.99 2.88 5.47
C VAL A 252 -16.45 4.33 5.62
N HIS A 253 -16.74 4.98 4.50
CA HIS A 253 -17.11 6.40 4.46
C HIS A 253 -18.47 6.72 5.11
N SER A 254 -19.29 5.71 5.38
CA SER A 254 -20.57 5.84 6.08
C SER A 254 -20.46 5.93 7.60
N SER A 255 -19.26 5.69 8.16
CA SER A 255 -19.00 5.69 9.61
C SER A 255 -18.47 7.02 10.16
#